data_AF-A0AA35QRM8-F1
#
_entry.id   AF-A0AA35QRM8-F1
#
_cell.length_a   1.000
_cell.length_b   1.000
_cell.length_c   1.000
_cell.angle_alpha   90.00
_cell.angle_beta   90.00
_cell.angle_gamma   90.00
#
_symmetry.space_group_name_H-M   'P 1'
#
loop_
_entity.id
_entity.type
_entity.pdbx_description
1 polymer ?
#
loop_
_entity_poly.entity_id
_entity_poly.type
_entity_poly.pdbx_seq_one_letter_code
_entity_poly.pdbx_strand_id
1 'polypeptide(L)'
;MSACPWSDSEEWEDVFEMLYSSEIDRKRNGLSRVAAWKARGSVPALLEVTADLVSCVVHEEECTQNLQFCGDVLRLMCAAAVTRFVNGVFDVHYVTSLPGFKDIKTVLGHFGVPSYIVSLRHECVHGILPSLESLKCATDFGLQWLRNNYWEPQILLNQQIRESSEVCGEWVQFDSNKTWRADGESEKRRKSANETKALLSACSVT
;
A
#
# COMPACT_ATOMS: atom_id res chain seq x y z
N MET A 1 -3.46 -19.59 10.34
CA MET A 1 -4.14 -18.35 9.89
C MET A 1 -3.42 -17.21 10.58
N SER A 2 -2.62 -16.43 9.86
CA SER A 2 -2.08 -15.21 10.44
C SER A 2 -3.26 -14.24 10.55
N ALA A 3 -3.70 -13.95 11.77
CA ALA A 3 -4.68 -12.90 11.99
C ALA A 3 -4.03 -11.57 11.62
N CYS A 4 -4.72 -10.72 10.87
CA CYS A 4 -4.24 -9.38 10.59
C CYS A 4 -4.00 -8.64 11.91
N PRO A 5 -2.96 -7.80 12.02
CA PRO A 5 -2.62 -7.13 13.29
C PRO A 5 -3.59 -5.98 13.65
N TRP A 6 -4.43 -5.55 12.70
CA TRP A 6 -5.56 -4.64 12.90
C TRP A 6 -6.85 -5.40 13.20
N SER A 7 -7.76 -4.74 13.92
CA SER A 7 -8.96 -5.33 14.50
C SER A 7 -10.07 -5.49 13.47
N ASP A 8 -10.23 -4.51 12.57
CA ASP A 8 -11.25 -4.48 11.53
C ASP A 8 -10.83 -3.56 10.36
N SER A 9 -11.67 -3.45 9.33
CA SER A 9 -11.42 -2.60 8.16
C SER A 9 -11.45 -1.09 8.47
N GLU A 10 -12.12 -0.67 9.54
CA GLU A 10 -12.15 0.74 9.95
C GLU A 10 -10.80 1.16 10.53
N GLU A 11 -10.19 0.32 11.38
CA GLU A 11 -8.84 0.58 11.90
C GLU A 11 -7.80 0.70 10.77
N TRP A 12 -7.98 -0.06 9.68
CA TRP A 12 -7.16 0.05 8.48
C TRP A 12 -7.33 1.40 7.76
N GLU A 13 -8.58 1.83 7.58
CA GLU A 13 -8.93 3.10 6.93
C GLU A 13 -8.47 4.31 7.77
N ASP A 14 -8.61 4.26 9.09
CA ASP A 14 -8.11 5.28 10.01
C ASP A 14 -6.60 5.47 9.87
N VAL A 15 -5.83 4.38 9.74
CA VAL A 15 -4.37 4.46 9.52
C VAL A 15 -4.05 5.09 8.18
N PHE A 16 -4.77 4.75 7.12
CA PHE A 16 -4.63 5.42 5.84
C PHE A 16 -4.86 6.94 5.97
N GLU A 17 -5.98 7.35 6.58
CA GLU A 17 -6.30 8.76 6.76
C GLU A 17 -5.24 9.50 7.59
N MET A 18 -4.74 8.87 8.66
CA MET A 18 -3.67 9.42 9.49
C MET A 18 -2.37 9.62 8.69
N LEU A 19 -1.91 8.58 7.97
CA LEU A 19 -0.65 8.61 7.22
C LEU A 19 -0.69 9.63 6.06
N TYR A 20 -1.85 9.79 5.41
CA TYR A 20 -2.03 10.71 4.28
C TYR A 20 -2.61 12.08 4.66
N SER A 21 -2.87 12.35 5.93
CA SER A 21 -3.31 13.66 6.43
C SER A 21 -2.31 14.78 6.06
N SER A 22 -2.79 16.01 5.96
CA SER A 22 -1.94 17.21 5.90
C SER A 22 -1.36 17.59 7.26
N GLU A 23 -1.90 17.07 8.35
CA GLU A 23 -1.48 17.38 9.72
C GLU A 23 -0.36 16.43 10.18
N ILE A 24 0.76 16.98 10.62
CA ILE A 24 1.92 16.20 11.07
C ILE A 24 1.60 15.34 12.29
N ASP A 25 0.83 15.86 13.25
CA ASP A 25 0.45 15.10 14.43
C ASP A 25 -0.41 13.88 14.07
N ARG A 26 -1.29 14.00 13.06
CA ARG A 26 -2.05 12.85 12.56
C ARG A 26 -1.12 11.83 11.88
N LYS A 27 -0.13 12.27 11.10
CA LYS A 27 0.91 11.38 10.55
C LYS A 27 1.69 10.64 11.64
N ARG A 28 2.12 11.34 12.70
CA ARG A 28 2.81 10.76 13.88
C ARG A 28 1.96 9.68 14.56
N ASN A 29 0.67 9.94 14.74
CA ASN A 29 -0.26 8.97 15.28
C ASN A 29 -0.40 7.73 14.38
N GLY A 30 -0.48 7.93 13.07
CA GLY A 30 -0.49 6.85 12.08
C GLY A 30 0.78 5.99 12.14
N LEU A 31 1.96 6.61 12.18
CA LEU A 31 3.24 5.91 12.34
C LEU A 31 3.31 5.10 13.64
N SER A 32 2.83 5.69 14.74
CA SER A 32 2.76 5.00 16.04
C SER A 32 1.83 3.78 16.00
N ARG A 33 0.72 3.87 15.26
CA ARG A 33 -0.20 2.74 15.06
C ARG A 33 0.43 1.62 14.25
N VAL A 34 1.13 1.96 13.15
CA VAL A 34 1.87 0.97 12.35
C VAL A 34 2.95 0.28 13.19
N ALA A 35 3.68 1.03 14.02
CA ALA A 35 4.65 0.44 14.94
C ALA A 35 4.01 -0.53 15.94
N ALA A 36 2.82 -0.20 16.46
CA ALA A 36 2.06 -1.10 17.32
C ALA A 36 1.62 -2.37 16.60
N TRP A 37 1.20 -2.29 15.33
CA TRP A 37 0.87 -3.48 14.53
C TRP A 37 2.08 -4.37 14.28
N LYS A 38 3.23 -3.78 13.95
CA LYS A 38 4.51 -4.50 13.79
C LYS A 38 4.93 -5.24 15.06
N ALA A 39 4.63 -4.67 16.24
CA ALA A 39 4.91 -5.32 17.51
C ALA A 39 3.99 -6.52 17.80
N ARG A 40 2.78 -6.56 17.21
CA ARG A 40 1.81 -7.66 17.37
C ARG A 40 2.07 -8.81 16.40
N GLY A 41 2.61 -8.53 15.22
CA GLY A 41 2.84 -9.54 14.19
C GLY A 41 3.39 -8.97 12.89
N SER A 42 3.32 -9.80 11.85
CA SER A 42 3.71 -9.39 10.49
C SER A 42 2.73 -8.35 9.95
N VAL A 43 3.27 -7.37 9.23
CA VAL A 43 2.49 -6.39 8.47
C VAL A 43 2.85 -6.46 6.99
N PRO A 44 1.97 -6.05 6.07
CA PRO A 44 2.30 -6.03 4.65
C PRO A 44 3.54 -5.17 4.36
N ALA A 45 4.42 -5.64 3.47
CA ALA A 45 5.65 -4.93 3.14
C ALA A 45 5.41 -3.48 2.64
N LEU A 46 4.38 -3.27 1.82
CA LEU A 46 4.03 -1.94 1.30
C LEU A 46 3.47 -0.99 2.37
N LEU A 47 2.92 -1.51 3.48
CA LEU A 47 2.59 -0.71 4.65
C LEU A 47 3.86 -0.18 5.31
N GLU A 48 4.88 -1.04 5.48
CA GLU A 48 6.16 -0.60 6.07
C GLU A 48 6.82 0.46 5.21
N VAL A 49 6.85 0.26 3.90
CA VAL A 49 7.37 1.23 2.95
C VAL A 49 6.61 2.56 3.05
N THR A 50 5.28 2.52 3.18
CA THR A 50 4.49 3.73 3.40
C THR A 50 4.94 4.44 4.68
N ALA A 51 5.11 3.71 5.78
CA ALA A 51 5.57 4.29 7.04
C ALA A 51 6.99 4.87 6.95
N ASP A 52 7.91 4.22 6.23
CA ASP A 52 9.27 4.72 6.02
C ASP A 52 9.27 6.06 5.25
N LEU A 53 8.47 6.16 4.19
CA LEU A 53 8.33 7.39 3.40
C LEU A 53 7.64 8.52 4.20
N VAL A 54 6.58 8.21 4.93
CA VAL A 54 5.90 9.17 5.81
C VAL A 54 6.83 9.66 6.93
N SER A 55 7.70 8.78 7.45
CA SER A 55 8.69 9.15 8.48
C SER A 55 9.69 10.19 7.96
N CYS A 56 10.05 10.12 6.67
CA CYS A 56 10.89 11.15 6.05
C CYS A 56 10.18 12.52 6.04
N VAL A 57 8.89 12.55 5.66
CA VAL A 57 8.08 13.79 5.64
C VAL A 57 7.93 14.38 7.04
N VAL A 58 7.63 13.55 8.04
CA VAL A 58 7.49 14.00 9.44
C VAL A 58 8.81 14.54 9.97
N HIS A 59 9.93 13.85 9.71
CA HIS A 59 11.23 14.27 10.19
C HIS A 59 11.70 15.59 9.54
N GLU A 60 11.43 15.77 8.25
CA GLU A 60 11.73 17.03 7.56
C GLU A 60 11.02 18.23 8.20
N GLU A 61 9.72 18.08 8.45
CA GLU A 61 8.91 19.15 9.02
C GLU A 61 9.35 19.45 10.46
N GLU A 62 9.70 18.42 11.24
CA GLU A 62 10.29 18.57 12.58
C GLU A 62 11.60 19.34 12.58
N CYS A 63 12.51 19.04 11.64
CA CYS A 63 13.76 19.78 11.53
C CYS A 63 13.50 21.25 11.18
N THR A 64 12.54 21.50 10.28
CA THR A 64 12.15 22.84 9.85
C THR A 64 11.57 23.65 11.02
N GLN A 65 10.65 23.06 11.79
CA GLN A 65 10.02 23.69 12.95
C GLN A 65 11.00 23.96 14.09
N ASN A 66 11.96 23.05 14.32
CA ASN A 66 12.96 23.19 15.39
C ASN A 66 14.20 23.98 14.96
N LEU A 67 14.24 24.52 13.73
CA LEU A 67 15.40 25.21 13.16
C LEU A 67 16.69 24.37 13.21
N GLN A 68 16.55 23.04 13.08
CA GLN A 68 17.63 22.09 13.12
C GLN A 68 18.12 21.74 11.72
N PHE A 69 19.43 21.71 11.53
CA PHE A 69 20.02 21.21 10.30
C PHE A 69 20.13 19.69 10.35
N CYS A 70 19.25 18.98 9.64
CA CYS A 70 19.26 17.51 9.56
C CYS A 70 19.50 17.00 8.13
N GLY A 71 20.09 17.83 7.26
CA GLY A 71 20.19 17.56 5.81
C GLY A 71 20.78 16.18 5.47
N ASP A 72 21.89 15.78 6.09
CA ASP A 72 22.51 14.47 5.81
C ASP A 72 21.72 13.28 6.39
N VAL A 73 21.14 13.44 7.59
CA VAL A 73 20.31 12.40 8.23
C VAL A 73 19.05 12.16 7.41
N LEU A 74 18.34 13.23 7.07
CA LEU A 74 17.15 13.18 6.22
C LEU A 74 17.49 12.61 4.83
N ARG A 75 18.63 12.97 4.25
CA ARG A 75 19.08 12.42 2.96
C ARG A 75 19.27 10.90 3.03
N LEU A 76 19.89 10.39 4.10
CA LEU A 76 20.04 8.94 4.30
C LEU A 76 18.71 8.23 4.55
N MET A 77 17.82 8.84 5.34
CA MET A 77 16.48 8.31 5.60
C MET A 77 15.68 8.19 4.29
N CYS A 78 15.62 9.26 3.50
CA CYS A 78 14.92 9.24 2.21
C CYS A 78 15.54 8.23 1.24
N ALA A 79 16.88 8.13 1.18
CA ALA A 79 17.55 7.15 0.32
C ALA A 79 17.18 5.70 0.68
N ALA A 80 17.13 5.38 1.97
CA ALA A 80 16.71 4.07 2.44
C ALA A 80 15.23 3.80 2.12
N ALA A 81 14.35 4.76 2.38
CA ALA A 81 12.92 4.65 2.12
C ALA A 81 12.60 4.49 0.62
N VAL A 82 13.23 5.30 -0.24
CA VAL A 82 13.10 5.21 -1.71
C VAL A 82 13.63 3.86 -2.23
N THR A 83 14.76 3.39 -1.70
CA THR A 83 15.31 2.07 -2.06
C THR A 83 14.34 0.94 -1.69
N ARG A 84 13.74 1.01 -0.48
CA ARG A 84 12.74 0.04 -0.02
C ARG A 84 11.44 0.12 -0.83
N PHE A 85 11.02 1.31 -1.25
CA PHE A 85 9.89 1.48 -2.16
C PHE A 85 10.13 0.80 -3.50
N VAL A 86 11.23 1.10 -4.17
CA VAL A 86 11.56 0.51 -5.48
C VAL A 86 11.64 -1.01 -5.41
N ASN A 87 12.32 -1.55 -4.39
CA ASN A 87 12.43 -2.99 -4.21
C ASN A 87 11.07 -3.61 -3.84
N GLY A 88 10.28 -2.98 -2.96
CA GLY A 88 8.98 -3.50 -2.53
C GLY A 88 7.97 -3.58 -3.67
N VAL A 89 7.89 -2.55 -4.52
CA VAL A 89 7.05 -2.58 -5.74
C VAL A 89 7.55 -3.66 -6.69
N PHE A 90 8.86 -3.75 -6.89
CA PHE A 90 9.43 -4.80 -7.73
C PHE A 90 9.08 -6.19 -7.20
N ASP A 91 9.27 -6.47 -5.90
CA ASP A 91 9.08 -7.81 -5.32
C ASP A 91 7.60 -8.26 -5.40
N VAL A 92 6.66 -7.37 -5.08
CA VAL A 92 5.21 -7.64 -5.18
C VAL A 92 4.80 -8.02 -6.61
N HIS A 93 5.38 -7.33 -7.59
CA HIS A 93 5.02 -7.53 -8.97
C HIS A 93 5.89 -8.54 -9.70
N TYR A 94 7.12 -8.81 -9.26
CA TYR A 94 8.04 -9.72 -9.92
C TYR A 94 7.53 -11.17 -9.86
N VAL A 95 6.96 -11.58 -8.72
CA VAL A 95 6.37 -12.92 -8.56
C VAL A 95 5.10 -13.07 -9.41
N THR A 96 4.37 -11.98 -9.66
CA THR A 96 3.13 -11.97 -10.45
C THR A 96 3.35 -11.63 -11.93
N SER A 97 4.56 -11.20 -12.30
CA SER A 97 4.91 -10.80 -13.66
C SER A 97 5.15 -11.99 -14.58
N LEU A 98 4.58 -11.90 -15.77
CA LEU A 98 4.60 -12.89 -16.85
C LEU A 98 6.01 -13.47 -17.12
N PRO A 99 6.11 -14.76 -17.55
CA PRO A 99 7.38 -15.36 -17.96
C PRO A 99 8.01 -14.58 -19.12
N GLY A 100 8.98 -13.71 -18.82
CA GLY A 100 9.67 -12.90 -19.82
C GLY A 100 10.29 -11.61 -19.28
N PHE A 101 9.74 -11.03 -18.20
CA PHE A 101 10.30 -9.82 -17.60
C PHE A 101 11.33 -10.17 -16.53
N LYS A 102 12.61 -9.94 -16.84
CA LYS A 102 13.72 -10.20 -15.89
C LYS A 102 14.39 -8.93 -15.35
N ASP A 103 14.20 -7.79 -16.01
CA ASP A 103 14.84 -6.55 -15.62
C ASP A 103 13.93 -5.66 -14.78
N ILE A 104 14.49 -5.11 -13.69
CA ILE A 104 13.80 -4.25 -12.73
C ILE A 104 13.20 -3.01 -13.41
N LYS A 105 13.90 -2.41 -14.36
CA LYS A 105 13.40 -1.22 -15.07
C LYS A 105 12.17 -1.54 -15.90
N THR A 106 12.15 -2.70 -16.57
CA THR A 106 11.02 -3.11 -17.40
C THR A 106 9.79 -3.43 -16.55
N VAL A 107 9.98 -4.20 -15.47
CA VAL A 107 8.88 -4.53 -14.54
C VAL A 107 8.30 -3.25 -13.95
N LEU A 108 9.13 -2.41 -13.33
CA LEU A 108 8.68 -1.18 -12.67
C LEU A 108 8.05 -0.17 -13.66
N GLY A 109 8.58 -0.06 -14.87
CA GLY A 109 7.98 0.75 -15.93
C GLY A 109 6.57 0.31 -16.31
N HIS A 110 6.29 -1.00 -16.29
CA HIS A 110 4.94 -1.53 -16.56
C HIS A 110 3.94 -1.13 -15.47
N PHE A 111 4.39 -1.00 -14.22
CA PHE A 111 3.58 -0.55 -13.09
C PHE A 111 3.64 0.97 -12.85
N GLY A 112 4.05 1.74 -13.87
CA GLY A 112 4.01 3.19 -13.83
C GLY A 112 5.09 3.84 -12.94
N VAL A 113 6.14 3.11 -12.57
CA VAL A 113 7.30 3.69 -11.86
C VAL A 113 8.31 4.21 -12.90
N PRO A 114 8.60 5.52 -12.95
CA PRO A 114 9.50 6.11 -13.93
C PRO A 114 10.93 5.61 -13.80
N SER A 115 11.64 5.54 -14.92
CA SER A 115 13.03 5.08 -14.97
C SER A 115 13.98 5.91 -14.08
N TYR A 116 13.73 7.20 -13.89
CA TYR A 116 14.55 8.05 -13.02
C TYR A 116 14.46 7.62 -11.54
N ILE A 117 13.28 7.20 -11.07
CA ILE A 117 13.11 6.67 -9.70
C ILE A 117 13.90 5.35 -9.53
N VAL A 118 13.88 4.50 -10.56
CA VAL A 118 14.66 3.25 -10.57
C VAL A 118 16.17 3.55 -10.56
N SER A 119 16.62 4.57 -11.29
CA SER A 119 18.01 5.03 -11.28
C SER A 119 18.44 5.55 -9.91
N LEU A 120 17.58 6.30 -9.20
CA LEU A 120 17.88 6.78 -7.84
C LEU A 120 18.17 5.62 -6.88
N ARG A 121 17.43 4.50 -6.97
CA ARG A 121 17.74 3.29 -6.19
C ARG A 121 19.10 2.69 -6.55
N HIS A 122 19.50 2.71 -7.84
CA HIS A 122 20.83 2.24 -8.23
C HIS A 122 21.93 3.13 -7.63
N GLU A 123 21.75 4.45 -7.69
CA GLU A 123 22.66 5.44 -7.12
C GLU A 123 22.80 5.32 -5.60
N CYS A 124 21.68 5.12 -4.88
CA CYS A 124 21.69 4.95 -3.42
C CYS A 124 22.49 3.74 -2.94
N VAL A 125 22.59 2.67 -3.75
CA VAL A 125 23.23 1.40 -3.35
C VAL A 125 24.65 1.25 -3.90
N HIS A 126 24.90 1.72 -5.13
CA HIS A 126 26.17 1.49 -5.84
C HIS A 126 26.86 2.75 -6.32
N GLY A 127 26.21 3.90 -6.24
CA GLY A 127 26.70 5.17 -6.77
C GLY A 127 27.00 6.20 -5.70
N ILE A 128 26.88 7.46 -6.10
CA ILE A 128 26.94 8.60 -5.18
C ILE A 128 25.52 8.82 -4.66
N LEU A 129 25.39 9.03 -3.35
CA LEU A 129 24.11 9.30 -2.72
C LEU A 129 23.44 10.52 -3.39
N PRO A 130 22.20 10.40 -3.90
CA PRO A 130 21.54 11.49 -4.62
C PRO A 130 21.30 12.72 -3.72
N SER A 131 21.00 13.85 -4.35
CA SER A 131 20.66 15.08 -3.62
C SER A 131 19.38 14.88 -2.77
N LEU A 132 19.30 15.62 -1.67
CA LEU A 132 18.10 15.59 -0.81
C LEU A 132 16.84 15.96 -1.60
N GLU A 133 16.92 16.96 -2.48
CA GLU A 133 15.79 17.38 -3.31
C GLU A 133 15.29 16.26 -4.23
N SER A 134 16.18 15.57 -4.94
CA SER A 134 15.80 14.44 -5.80
C SER A 134 15.17 13.30 -5.00
N LEU A 135 15.69 13.03 -3.79
CA LEU A 135 15.13 12.02 -2.91
C LEU A 135 13.76 12.42 -2.35
N LYS A 136 13.54 13.69 -2.02
CA LYS A 136 12.22 14.20 -1.62
C LYS A 136 11.19 14.05 -2.73
N CYS A 137 11.54 14.45 -3.96
CA CYS A 137 10.65 14.24 -5.11
C CYS A 137 10.30 12.76 -5.30
N ALA A 138 11.27 11.86 -5.10
CA ALA A 138 11.04 10.43 -5.16
C ALA A 138 10.18 9.91 -4.00
N THR A 139 10.33 10.47 -2.80
CA THR A 139 9.47 10.18 -1.64
C THR A 139 8.02 10.57 -1.92
N ASP A 140 7.78 11.78 -2.42
CA ASP A 140 6.45 12.27 -2.77
C ASP A 140 5.81 11.40 -3.87
N PHE A 141 6.59 11.05 -4.89
CA PHE A 141 6.17 10.12 -5.93
C PHE A 141 5.77 8.76 -5.33
N GLY A 142 6.62 8.19 -4.46
CA GLY A 142 6.37 6.89 -3.83
C GLY A 142 5.09 6.89 -2.99
N LEU A 143 4.85 7.96 -2.22
CA LEU A 143 3.63 8.11 -1.44
C LEU A 143 2.38 8.19 -2.32
N GLN A 144 2.42 8.96 -3.41
CA GLN A 144 1.30 9.04 -4.37
C GLN A 144 1.08 7.70 -5.08
N TRP A 145 2.15 7.01 -5.47
CA TRP A 145 2.05 5.71 -6.10
C TRP A 145 1.39 4.70 -5.16
N LEU A 146 1.83 4.62 -3.89
CA LEU A 146 1.26 3.73 -2.88
C LEU A 146 -0.20 4.08 -2.59
N ARG A 147 -0.56 5.36 -2.59
CA ARG A 147 -1.95 5.77 -2.41
C ARG A 147 -2.83 5.14 -3.49
N ASN A 148 -2.47 5.36 -4.75
CA ASN A 148 -3.32 5.01 -5.89
C ASN A 148 -3.32 3.50 -6.20
N ASN A 149 -2.18 2.82 -5.96
CA ASN A 149 -1.98 1.43 -6.40
C ASN A 149 -2.02 0.42 -5.26
N TYR A 150 -1.90 0.86 -4.00
CA TYR A 150 -1.95 -0.01 -2.83
C TYR A 150 -3.14 0.33 -1.94
N TRP A 151 -3.25 1.56 -1.43
CA TRP A 151 -4.24 1.92 -0.40
C TRP A 151 -5.66 2.06 -0.94
N GLU A 152 -5.89 2.95 -1.91
CA GLU A 152 -7.24 3.25 -2.42
C GLU A 152 -7.98 2.02 -2.96
N PRO A 153 -7.35 1.10 -3.72
CA PRO A 153 -8.01 -0.13 -4.15
C PRO A 153 -8.51 -1.00 -2.98
N GLN A 154 -7.74 -1.07 -1.88
CA GLN A 154 -8.14 -1.84 -0.70
C GLN A 154 -9.30 -1.17 0.06
N ILE A 155 -9.29 0.15 0.16
CA ILE A 155 -10.36 0.92 0.81
C ILE A 155 -11.67 0.75 0.05
N LEU A 156 -11.63 0.90 -1.28
CA LEU A 156 -12.80 0.69 -2.14
C LEU A 156 -13.35 -0.73 -2.00
N LEU A 157 -12.48 -1.73 -1.95
CA LEU A 157 -12.88 -3.12 -1.74
C LEU A 157 -13.55 -3.33 -0.37
N ASN A 158 -12.98 -2.77 0.69
CA ASN A 158 -13.55 -2.86 2.04
C ASN A 158 -14.95 -2.22 2.10
N GLN A 159 -15.14 -1.08 1.46
CA GLN A 159 -16.44 -0.41 1.35
C GLN A 159 -17.46 -1.29 0.62
N GLN A 160 -17.10 -1.86 -0.54
CA GLN A 160 -17.97 -2.77 -1.31
C GLN A 160 -18.37 -4.03 -0.51
N ILE A 161 -17.44 -4.58 0.27
CA ILE A 161 -17.69 -5.76 1.11
C ILE A 161 -18.70 -5.40 2.21
N ARG A 162 -18.56 -4.24 2.86
CA ARG A 162 -19.49 -3.76 3.89
C ARG A 162 -20.89 -3.56 3.33
N GLU A 163 -21.02 -2.83 2.23
CA GLU A 163 -22.29 -2.61 1.54
C GLU A 163 -22.97 -3.93 1.15
N SER A 164 -22.20 -4.88 0.61
CA SER A 164 -22.73 -6.20 0.24
C SER A 164 -23.18 -7.04 1.45
N SER A 165 -22.48 -6.91 2.58
CA SER A 165 -22.84 -7.58 3.84
C SER A 165 -24.12 -7.03 4.45
N GLU A 166 -24.34 -5.72 4.34
CA GLU A 166 -25.57 -5.07 4.81
C GLU A 166 -26.78 -5.48 3.95
N VAL A 167 -26.61 -5.55 2.62
CA VAL A 167 -27.66 -6.00 1.68
C VAL A 167 -28.03 -7.47 1.88
N CYS A 168 -27.08 -8.34 2.22
CA CYS A 168 -27.38 -9.74 2.59
C CYS A 168 -28.04 -9.88 3.98
N GLY A 169 -27.95 -8.86 4.85
CA GLY A 169 -28.63 -8.81 6.14
C GLY A 169 -30.14 -8.52 6.05
N GLU A 170 -30.59 -7.91 4.94
CA GLU A 170 -32.00 -7.82 4.59
C GLU A 170 -32.48 -9.15 3.99
N TRP A 171 -32.99 -10.04 4.85
CA TRP A 171 -33.64 -11.27 4.40
C TRP A 171 -34.81 -10.93 3.46
N VAL A 172 -34.67 -11.24 2.17
CA VAL A 172 -35.81 -11.42 1.27
C VAL A 172 -36.70 -12.49 1.90
N GLN A 173 -37.93 -12.11 2.30
CA GLN A 173 -38.94 -13.07 2.70
C GLN A 173 -39.07 -14.13 1.60
N PHE A 174 -38.65 -15.35 1.92
CA PHE A 174 -38.70 -16.46 1.00
C PHE A 174 -40.16 -16.89 0.81
N ASP A 175 -40.79 -16.41 -0.26
CA ASP A 175 -42.12 -16.86 -0.66
C ASP A 175 -42.00 -18.26 -1.26
N SER A 176 -42.45 -19.27 -0.50
CA SER A 176 -42.29 -20.71 -0.76
C SER A 176 -43.01 -21.23 -2.03
N ASN A 177 -43.61 -20.35 -2.84
CA ASN A 177 -44.41 -20.72 -4.01
C ASN A 177 -43.77 -20.42 -5.38
N LYS A 178 -42.51 -19.95 -5.46
CA LYS A 178 -41.82 -19.79 -6.76
C LYS A 178 -40.94 -20.99 -7.09
N THR A 179 -41.37 -21.75 -8.09
CA THR A 179 -40.60 -22.83 -8.71
C THR A 179 -39.30 -22.30 -9.34
N TRP A 180 -38.20 -22.96 -9.00
CA TRP A 180 -36.85 -22.68 -9.51
C TRP A 180 -36.82 -22.72 -11.05
N ARG A 181 -36.46 -21.59 -11.70
CA ARG A 181 -35.87 -21.60 -13.03
C ARG A 181 -34.41 -21.19 -12.89
N ALA A 182 -33.52 -22.07 -13.33
CA ALA A 182 -32.09 -21.86 -13.26
C ALA A 182 -31.66 -20.87 -14.35
N ASP A 183 -31.57 -19.59 -13.99
CA ASP A 183 -30.92 -18.59 -14.84
C ASP A 183 -29.47 -18.37 -14.38
N GLY A 184 -28.57 -18.25 -15.35
CA GLY A 184 -27.10 -18.33 -15.24
C GLY A 184 -26.38 -17.21 -14.47
N GLU A 185 -27.02 -16.61 -13.47
CA GLU A 185 -26.39 -15.65 -12.55
C GLU A 185 -25.45 -16.31 -11.54
N SER A 186 -25.69 -17.58 -11.20
CA SER A 186 -24.84 -18.37 -10.29
C SER A 186 -23.43 -18.61 -10.85
N GLU A 187 -23.29 -18.70 -12.18
CA GLU A 187 -21.98 -18.83 -12.85
C GLU A 187 -21.19 -17.51 -12.85
N LYS A 188 -21.88 -16.37 -13.01
CA LYS A 188 -21.27 -15.03 -12.93
C LYS A 188 -20.81 -14.70 -11.52
N ARG A 189 -21.60 -15.05 -10.49
CA ARG A 189 -21.21 -14.86 -9.08
C ARG A 189 -20.02 -15.74 -8.68
N ARG A 190 -19.92 -16.97 -9.20
CA ARG A 190 -18.74 -17.83 -9.00
C ARG A 190 -17.48 -17.28 -9.69
N LYS A 191 -17.60 -16.69 -10.88
CA LYS A 191 -16.46 -16.05 -11.57
C LYS A 191 -15.99 -14.80 -10.82
N SER A 192 -16.91 -13.93 -10.43
CA SER A 192 -16.57 -12.72 -9.67
C SER A 192 -15.90 -13.08 -8.34
N ALA A 193 -16.46 -14.04 -7.58
CA ALA A 193 -15.86 -14.49 -6.32
C ALA A 193 -14.48 -15.15 -6.51
N ASN A 194 -14.24 -15.85 -7.62
CA ASN A 194 -12.92 -16.43 -7.92
C ASN A 194 -11.91 -15.37 -8.34
N GLU A 195 -12.32 -14.30 -9.03
CA GLU A 195 -11.47 -13.14 -9.35
C GLU A 195 -11.09 -12.34 -8.10
N THR A 196 -12.05 -12.12 -7.17
CA THR A 196 -11.74 -11.50 -5.87
C THR A 196 -10.79 -12.38 -5.04
N LYS A 197 -10.97 -13.71 -5.09
CA LYS A 197 -10.08 -14.66 -4.39
C LYS A 197 -8.68 -14.71 -4.99
N ALA A 198 -8.54 -14.51 -6.30
CA ALA A 198 -7.25 -14.40 -6.99
C ALA A 198 -6.52 -13.10 -6.60
N LEU A 199 -7.24 -11.97 -6.55
CA LEU A 199 -6.72 -10.69 -6.07
C LEU A 199 -6.29 -10.76 -4.59
N LEU A 200 -7.08 -11.43 -3.75
CA LEU A 200 -6.72 -11.72 -2.36
C LEU A 200 -5.45 -12.55 -2.25
N SER A 201 -5.24 -13.55 -3.11
CA SER A 201 -4.01 -14.35 -3.10
C SER A 201 -2.77 -13.58 -3.55
N ALA A 202 -2.94 -12.58 -4.44
CA ALA A 202 -1.87 -11.70 -4.88
C ALA A 202 -1.49 -10.65 -3.81
N CYS A 203 -2.44 -10.22 -2.99
CA CYS A 203 -2.20 -9.29 -1.88
C CYS A 203 -1.81 -9.99 -0.55
N SER A 204 -2.01 -11.30 -0.44
CA SER A 204 -1.73 -12.09 0.78
C SER A 204 -0.37 -12.79 0.78
N VAL A 205 0.57 -12.44 -0.12
CA VAL A 205 1.95 -12.91 0.00
C VAL A 205 2.70 -12.06 1.02
N THR A 206 2.38 -12.26 2.29
CA THR A 206 3.29 -12.51 3.44
C THR A 206 2.47 -12.60 4.73
#